data_AF-A0A0J7JVW7-F1
#
_entry.id   AF-A0A0J7JVW7-F1
#
_cell.length_a   1.000
_cell.length_b   1.000
_cell.length_c   1.000
_cell.angle_alpha   90.00
_cell.angle_beta   90.00
_cell.angle_gamma   90.00
#
_symmetry.space_group_name_H-M   'P 1'
#
loop_
_entity.id
_entity.type
_entity.pdbx_description
1 polymer ?
#
loop_
_entity_poly.entity_id
_entity_poly.type
_entity_poly.pdbx_seq_one_letter_code
_entity_poly.pdbx_strand_id
1 'polypeptide(L)'
;MSDELLKSLWMQRLPTNTQTALSTSEDALDKLATMADRIHDIVSINICNMEVTPATTSTTSWEGQLCEIIKRLDRIESKKRSSTPCRQRGRSCSKSRTRSTSTESNYPVNKKSF
;
A
#
# COMPACT_ATOMS: atom_id res chain seq x y z
N MET A 1 -18.22 22.20 43.19
CA MET A 1 -18.32 21.01 42.33
C MET A 1 -17.91 19.82 43.17
N SER A 2 -18.71 18.76 43.26
CA SER A 2 -18.36 17.60 44.09
C SER A 2 -17.36 16.71 43.37
N ASP A 3 -16.35 16.21 44.10
CA ASP A 3 -15.33 15.30 43.56
C ASP A 3 -15.95 14.02 42.99
N GLU A 4 -17.07 13.56 43.54
CA GLU A 4 -17.84 12.42 43.02
C GLU A 4 -18.40 12.67 41.61
N LEU A 5 -18.92 13.88 41.36
CA LEU A 5 -19.43 14.24 40.04
C LEU A 5 -18.28 14.30 39.03
N LEU A 6 -17.14 14.87 39.43
CA LEU A 6 -15.95 14.94 38.59
C LEU A 6 -15.42 13.52 38.27
N LYS A 7 -15.36 12.64 39.27
CA LYS A 7 -14.97 11.25 39.11
C LYS A 7 -15.91 10.51 38.16
N SER A 8 -17.22 10.72 38.28
CA SER A 8 -18.23 10.12 37.37
C SER A 8 -18.05 10.59 35.92
N LEU A 9 -17.94 11.91 35.69
CA LEU A 9 -17.72 12.47 34.36
C LEU A 9 -16.40 12.02 33.76
N TRP A 10 -15.34 11.93 34.57
CA TRP A 10 -14.03 11.46 34.12
C TRP A 10 -14.07 9.98 33.75
N MET A 11 -14.69 9.13 34.57
CA MET A 11 -14.89 7.71 34.26
C MET A 11 -15.67 7.52 32.95
N GLN A 12 -16.74 8.30 32.73
CA GLN A 12 -17.54 8.24 31.49
C GLN A 12 -16.74 8.55 30.22
N ARG A 13 -15.64 9.32 30.31
CA ARG A 13 -14.78 9.65 29.16
C ARG A 13 -13.72 8.59 28.86
N LEU A 14 -13.52 7.61 29.74
CA LEU A 14 -12.54 6.54 29.53
C LEU A 14 -13.09 5.41 28.65
N PRO A 15 -12.23 4.67 27.93
CA PRO A 15 -12.60 3.42 27.28
C PRO A 15 -13.14 2.36 28.25
N THR A 16 -14.04 1.49 27.79
CA THR A 16 -14.74 0.48 28.61
C THR A 16 -13.78 -0.44 29.37
N ASN A 17 -12.67 -0.83 28.75
CA ASN A 17 -11.64 -1.68 29.37
C ASN A 17 -10.94 -1.00 30.55
N THR A 18 -10.74 0.33 30.48
CA THR A 18 -10.15 1.09 31.58
C THR A 18 -11.18 1.33 32.68
N GLN A 19 -12.43 1.62 32.30
CA GLN A 19 -13.54 1.78 33.26
C GLN A 19 -13.74 0.52 34.11
N THR A 20 -13.77 -0.68 33.51
CA THR A 20 -14.00 -1.93 34.25
C THR A 20 -12.90 -2.19 35.27
N ALA A 21 -11.64 -1.97 34.89
CA ALA A 21 -10.50 -2.10 35.80
C ALA A 21 -10.60 -1.11 36.98
N LEU A 22 -10.88 0.16 36.70
CA LEU A 22 -10.94 1.22 37.71
C LEU A 22 -12.23 1.18 38.56
N SER A 23 -13.31 0.58 38.07
CA SER A 23 -14.59 0.49 38.82
C SER A 23 -14.47 -0.30 40.12
N THR A 24 -13.43 -1.13 40.24
CA THR A 24 -13.13 -1.88 41.47
C THR A 24 -12.36 -1.06 42.51
N SER A 25 -11.81 0.10 42.12
CA SER A 25 -11.04 0.99 43.00
C SER A 25 -11.87 2.20 43.44
N GLU A 26 -11.85 2.48 44.74
CA GLU A 26 -12.52 3.64 45.34
C GLU A 26 -11.54 4.79 45.60
N ASP A 27 -10.35 4.76 45.00
CA ASP A 27 -9.31 5.77 45.21
C ASP A 27 -9.71 7.19 44.77
N ALA A 28 -8.93 8.17 45.24
CA ALA A 28 -8.99 9.55 44.80
C ALA A 28 -8.68 9.68 43.30
N LEU A 29 -9.23 10.72 42.68
CA LEU A 29 -9.15 10.93 41.22
C LEU A 29 -7.72 10.95 40.69
N ASP A 30 -6.78 11.57 41.41
CA ASP A 30 -5.36 11.64 41.00
C ASP A 30 -4.71 10.25 40.88
N LYS A 31 -5.05 9.36 41.81
CA LYS A 31 -4.56 7.97 41.78
C LYS A 31 -5.22 7.18 40.67
N LEU A 32 -6.53 7.35 40.48
CA LEU A 32 -7.26 6.72 39.37
C LEU A 32 -6.71 7.15 38.02
N ALA A 33 -6.38 8.43 37.85
CA ALA A 33 -5.76 8.96 36.64
C ALA A 33 -4.41 8.29 36.36
N THR A 34 -3.56 8.20 37.39
CA THR A 34 -2.28 7.50 37.28
C THR A 34 -2.45 6.02 36.90
N MET A 35 -3.48 5.35 37.42
CA MET A 35 -3.79 3.96 37.05
C MET A 35 -4.33 3.85 35.62
N ALA A 36 -5.16 4.80 35.17
CA ALA A 36 -5.65 4.86 33.81
C ALA A 36 -4.50 4.97 32.79
N ASP A 37 -3.52 5.83 33.06
CA ASP A 37 -2.34 6.00 32.21
C ASP A 37 -1.53 4.69 32.12
N ARG A 38 -1.32 4.00 33.26
CA ARG A 38 -0.63 2.70 33.27
C ARG A 38 -1.39 1.62 32.49
N ILE A 39 -2.72 1.58 32.60
CA ILE A 39 -3.56 0.65 31.84
C ILE A 39 -3.42 0.95 30.34
N HIS A 40 -3.43 2.23 29.96
CA HIS A 40 -3.22 2.64 28.57
C HIS A 40 -1.87 2.14 28.04
N ASP A 41 -0.79 2.34 28.80
CA ASP A 41 0.55 1.88 28.41
C ASP A 41 0.60 0.35 28.19
N ILE A 42 0.01 -0.43 29.10
CA ILE A 42 -0.04 -1.90 28.98
C ILE A 42 -0.83 -2.32 27.74
N VAL A 43 -1.96 -1.68 27.47
CA VAL A 43 -2.80 -1.97 26.30
C VAL A 43 -2.07 -1.60 25.01
N SER A 44 -1.41 -0.44 24.95
CA SER A 44 -0.61 -0.03 23.80
C SER A 44 0.56 -0.98 23.53
N ILE A 45 1.25 -1.43 24.59
CA ILE A 45 2.32 -2.44 24.49
C ILE A 45 1.73 -3.75 23.95
N ASN A 46 0.59 -4.21 24.48
CA ASN A 46 -0.03 -5.45 24.02
C ASN A 46 -0.41 -5.38 22.53
N ILE A 47 -0.93 -4.26 22.05
CA ILE A 47 -1.21 -4.05 20.61
C ILE A 47 0.07 -4.12 19.78
N CYS A 48 1.17 -3.51 20.24
CA CYS A 48 2.47 -3.58 19.56
C CYS A 48 3.06 -5.01 19.58
N ASN A 49 2.87 -5.75 20.68
CA ASN A 49 3.34 -7.13 20.81
C ASN A 49 2.44 -8.15 20.09
N MET A 50 1.17 -7.83 19.82
CA MET A 50 0.23 -8.65 19.04
C MET A 50 0.34 -8.44 17.52
N GLU A 51 1.23 -7.56 17.04
CA GLU A 51 1.52 -7.34 15.62
C GLU A 51 2.35 -8.49 14.99
N VAL A 52 2.01 -9.76 15.27
CA VAL A 52 2.47 -10.94 14.50
C VAL A 52 1.32 -11.90 14.19
N THR A 53 0.06 -11.46 14.23
CA THR A 53 -1.06 -12.26 13.69
C THR A 53 -2.00 -11.42 12.83
N PRO A 54 -2.11 -11.69 11.51
CA PRO A 54 -3.02 -10.96 10.65
C PRO A 54 -4.44 -11.48 10.85
N ALA A 55 -5.19 -10.85 11.76
CA ALA A 55 -6.64 -11.01 11.83
C ALA A 55 -7.32 -9.66 11.57
N THR A 56 -7.60 -9.43 10.29
CA THR A 56 -8.68 -8.56 9.77
C THR A 56 -9.88 -8.60 10.72
N THR A 57 -10.46 -7.49 11.20
CA THR A 57 -11.33 -6.59 10.44
C THR A 57 -11.70 -5.39 11.32
N SER A 58 -10.99 -4.25 11.24
CA SER A 58 -11.47 -2.92 11.71
C SER A 58 -10.51 -1.79 11.30
N THR A 59 -9.21 -2.07 11.21
CA THR A 59 -8.17 -1.12 10.77
C THR A 59 -8.01 -1.04 9.25
N THR A 60 -8.63 -1.98 8.52
CA THR A 60 -8.45 -2.19 7.08
C THR A 60 -8.92 -1.03 6.19
N SER A 61 -9.82 -0.16 6.68
CA SER A 61 -10.35 0.94 5.86
C SER A 61 -9.31 2.03 5.64
N TRP A 62 -8.67 2.53 6.70
CA TRP A 62 -7.63 3.56 6.59
C TRP A 62 -6.33 3.01 5.99
N GLU A 63 -5.94 1.80 6.38
CA GLU A 63 -4.79 1.10 5.77
C GLU A 63 -5.03 0.82 4.28
N GLY A 64 -6.25 0.44 3.90
CA GLY A 64 -6.66 0.25 2.50
C GLY A 64 -6.62 1.55 1.70
N GLN A 65 -7.09 2.66 2.28
CA GLN A 65 -6.98 3.99 1.68
C GLN A 65 -5.51 4.42 1.51
N LEU A 66 -4.66 4.19 2.51
CA LEU A 66 -3.22 4.45 2.41
C LEU A 66 -2.56 3.63 1.31
N CYS A 67 -2.89 2.33 1.23
CA CYS A 67 -2.38 1.45 0.17
C CYS A 67 -2.80 1.92 -1.23
N GLU A 68 -4.05 2.36 -1.40
CA GLU A 68 -4.55 2.91 -2.67
C GLU A 68 -3.85 4.23 -3.05
N ILE A 69 -3.61 5.12 -2.08
CA ILE A 69 -2.84 6.36 -2.29
C ILE A 69 -1.41 6.04 -2.74
N ILE A 70 -0.72 5.13 -2.06
CA ILE A 70 0.64 4.69 -2.42
C ILE A 70 0.66 4.12 -3.85
N LYS A 71 -0.28 3.22 -4.19
CA LYS A 71 -0.39 2.66 -5.55
C LYS A 71 -0.61 3.74 -6.62
N ARG A 72 -1.38 4.79 -6.32
CA ARG A 72 -1.59 5.90 -7.25
C ARG A 72 -0.32 6.74 -7.42
N LEU A 73 0.43 6.98 -6.35
CA LEU A 73 1.73 7.67 -6.42
C LEU A 73 2.74 6.90 -7.26
N ASP A 74 2.87 5.58 -7.06
CA ASP A 74 3.76 4.73 -7.86
C ASP A 74 3.41 4.76 -9.36
N ARG A 75 2.10 4.76 -9.69
CA ARG A 75 1.62 4.90 -11.08
C ARG A 75 1.96 6.26 -11.69
N ILE A 76 1.87 7.33 -10.91
CA ILE A 76 2.23 8.69 -11.36
C ILE A 76 3.74 8.78 -11.57
N GLU A 77 4.53 8.25 -10.62
CA GLU A 77 5.99 8.26 -10.70
C GLU A 77 6.50 7.43 -11.89
N SER A 78 5.97 6.22 -12.07
CA SER A 78 6.32 5.37 -13.21
C SER A 78 5.95 6.01 -14.54
N LYS A 79 4.81 6.71 -14.64
CA LYS A 79 4.43 7.48 -15.84
C LYS A 79 5.36 8.66 -16.10
N LYS A 80 5.89 9.32 -15.06
CA LYS A 80 6.92 10.37 -15.22
C LYS A 80 8.24 9.79 -15.72
N ARG A 81 8.65 8.62 -15.23
CA ARG A 81 9.88 7.93 -15.67
C ARG A 81 9.76 7.41 -17.12
N SER A 82 8.61 6.88 -17.50
CA SER A 82 8.37 6.39 -18.87
C SER A 82 8.08 7.49 -19.90
N SER A 83 7.74 8.70 -19.44
CA SER A 83 7.60 9.88 -20.30
C SER A 83 8.93 10.45 -20.76
N THR A 84 10.08 9.89 -20.35
CA THR A 84 11.35 10.19 -21.01
C THR A 84 11.26 9.60 -22.41
N PRO A 85 11.12 10.41 -23.48
CA PRO A 85 11.14 9.85 -24.83
C PRO A 85 12.54 9.29 -24.97
N CYS A 86 12.65 7.97 -25.15
CA CYS A 86 13.88 7.38 -25.62
C CYS A 86 14.16 8.05 -26.97
N ARG A 87 14.94 9.13 -26.95
CA ARG A 87 15.41 9.86 -28.12
C ARG A 87 16.45 8.98 -28.79
N GLN A 88 16.01 7.83 -29.32
CA GLN A 88 16.72 7.17 -30.42
C GLN A 88 16.43 7.97 -31.68
N ARG A 89 16.91 9.22 -31.70
CA ARG A 89 16.94 10.07 -32.89
C ARG A 89 18.39 10.32 -33.25
N GLY A 90 18.87 9.49 -34.18
CA GLY A 90 19.94 9.87 -35.09
C GLY A 90 21.09 8.88 -35.16
N ARG A 91 21.09 8.04 -36.20
CA ARG A 91 21.90 8.25 -37.41
C ARG A 91 21.66 7.15 -38.44
N SER A 92 21.06 7.55 -39.55
CA SER A 92 20.98 6.76 -40.79
C SER A 92 22.37 6.39 -41.30
N CYS A 93 22.59 5.15 -41.72
CA CYS A 93 23.61 4.82 -42.71
C CYS A 93 23.02 3.84 -43.74
N SER A 94 22.43 4.45 -44.77
CA SER A 94 22.47 4.10 -46.19
C SER A 94 22.82 2.67 -46.63
N LYS A 95 21.91 2.11 -47.45
CA LYS A 95 22.21 1.36 -48.70
C LYS A 95 22.75 -0.07 -48.50
N SER A 96 21.93 -1.10 -48.75
CA SER A 96 21.90 -1.68 -50.09
C SER A 96 20.56 -2.34 -50.43
N ARG A 97 20.03 -1.98 -51.61
CA ARG A 97 19.01 -2.74 -52.33
C ARG A 97 19.69 -3.95 -52.95
N THR A 98 19.36 -5.17 -52.52
CA THR A 98 19.52 -6.35 -53.38
C THR A 98 18.20 -6.60 -54.07
N ARG A 99 18.12 -6.10 -55.30
CA ARG A 99 17.11 -6.42 -56.29
C ARG A 99 17.54 -7.72 -56.96
N SER A 100 16.76 -8.79 -56.81
CA SER A 100 16.68 -9.88 -57.78
C SER A 100 15.32 -10.56 -57.63
N THR A 101 14.37 -10.04 -58.38
CA THR A 101 13.25 -10.79 -58.96
C THR A 101 13.87 -11.86 -59.90
N SER A 102 13.35 -13.05 -60.13
CA SER A 102 11.95 -13.37 -60.46
C SER A 102 11.73 -14.89 -60.42
N THR A 103 10.58 -15.30 -59.87
CA THR A 103 9.61 -16.29 -60.39
C THR A 103 10.11 -17.52 -61.18
N GLU A 104 10.01 -18.67 -60.52
CA GLU A 104 9.29 -19.89 -60.93
C GLU A 104 8.66 -19.90 -62.35
N SER A 105 9.02 -20.88 -63.19
CA SER A 105 8.09 -21.66 -64.03
C SER A 105 8.83 -22.68 -64.91
N ASN A 106 8.42 -23.94 -64.81
CA ASN A 106 8.60 -25.01 -65.80
C ASN A 106 8.34 -24.53 -67.25
N TYR A 107 9.12 -25.03 -68.23
CA TYR A 107 8.69 -25.70 -69.49
C TYR A 107 9.92 -26.11 -70.34
N PRO A 108 9.89 -27.24 -71.09
CA PRO A 108 11.04 -27.81 -71.78
C PRO A 108 11.19 -27.29 -73.22
N VAL A 109 12.43 -27.16 -73.71
CA VAL A 109 12.72 -26.90 -75.13
C VAL A 109 13.63 -27.98 -75.70
N ASN A 110 13.02 -28.85 -76.49
CA ASN A 110 13.67 -29.76 -77.43
C ASN A 110 14.57 -29.00 -78.41
N LYS A 111 15.79 -29.48 -78.65
CA LYS A 111 16.50 -29.27 -79.93
C LYS A 111 17.20 -30.55 -80.37
N LYS A 112 16.63 -31.16 -81.41
CA LYS A 112 17.28 -32.08 -82.36
C LYS A 112 18.24 -31.28 -83.25
N SER A 113 19.38 -31.86 -83.62
CA SER A 113 20.23 -31.59 -84.82
C SER A 113 21.59 -32.25 -84.56
N PHE A 114 22.26 -33.01 -85.42
CA PHE A 114 22.00 -33.58 -86.75
C PHE A 114 22.93 -34.79 -86.85
#